data_AF-A0A948N912-F1
#
_entry.id   AF-A0A948N912-F1
#
_cell.length_a   1.000
_cell.length_b   1.000
_cell.length_c   1.000
_cell.angle_alpha   90.00
_cell.angle_beta   90.00
_cell.angle_gamma   90.00
#
_symmetry.space_group_name_H-M   'P 1'
#
loop_
_entity.id
_entity.type
_entity.pdbx_description
1 polymer ?
#
loop_
_entity_poly.entity_id
_entity_poly.type
_entity_poly.pdbx_seq_one_letter_code
_entity_poly.pdbx_strand_id
1 'polypeptide(L)' 'AIVENGGQESECGWCKDKWGVSWQITPRTLIEALAAGGAEAERAFKAMMTMKKIDAAAIDAARRG' A
#
# COMPACT_ATOMS: atom_id res chain seq x y z
N ALA A 1 1.53 -6.92 14.03
CA ALA A 1 2.78 -6.39 14.64
C ALA A 1 2.69 -4.89 15.02
N ILE A 2 2.51 -3.96 14.07
CA ILE A 2 2.41 -2.51 14.38
C ILE A 2 1.03 -2.15 14.93
N VAL A 3 -0.02 -2.45 14.15
CA VAL A 3 -1.42 -2.14 14.50
C VAL A 3 -1.89 -2.96 15.71
N GLU A 4 -1.62 -4.27 15.70
CA GLU A 4 -2.04 -5.18 16.78
C GLU A 4 -1.37 -4.90 18.14
N ASN A 5 -0.27 -4.14 18.18
CA ASN A 5 0.44 -3.79 19.41
C ASN A 5 0.03 -2.40 19.93
N GLY A 6 -1.26 -2.06 19.82
CA GLY A 6 -1.81 -0.76 20.22
C GLY A 6 -1.60 0.36 19.20
N GLY A 7 -1.35 0.01 17.93
CA GLY A 7 -1.30 0.96 16.82
C GLY A 7 -2.65 1.20 16.16
N GLN A 8 -2.66 1.98 15.08
CA GLN A 8 -3.86 2.34 14.32
C GLN A 8 -3.63 2.17 12.82
N GLU A 9 -4.61 1.60 12.12
CA GLU A 9 -4.61 1.55 10.65
C GLU A 9 -4.88 2.93 10.05
N SER A 10 -4.34 3.15 8.86
CA SER A 10 -4.63 4.31 8.02
C SER A 10 -4.72 3.87 6.55
N GLU A 11 -4.94 4.82 5.65
CA GLU A 11 -5.17 4.57 4.23
C GLU A 11 -3.84 4.35 3.48
N CYS A 12 -3.89 3.67 2.34
CA CYS A 12 -2.77 3.53 1.40
C CYS A 12 -1.49 2.95 2.01
N GLY A 13 -1.64 1.94 2.87
CA GLY A 13 -0.53 1.26 3.55
C GLY A 13 0.02 2.00 4.76
N TRP A 14 -0.53 3.16 5.10
CA TRP A 14 -0.12 3.90 6.30
C TRP A 14 -0.69 3.27 7.55
N CYS A 15 0.07 3.35 8.64
CA CYS A 15 -0.37 3.02 9.98
C CYS A 15 0.44 3.83 11.00
N LYS A 16 -0.05 3.89 12.23
CA LYS A 16 0.70 4.42 13.36
C LYS A 16 0.96 3.33 14.37
N ASP A 17 2.13 3.34 14.98
CA ASP A 17 2.41 2.47 16.13
C ASP A 17 1.85 3.08 17.43
N LYS A 18 2.03 2.36 18.56
CA LYS A 18 1.55 2.79 19.88
C LYS A 18 2.19 4.07 20.42
N TRP A 19 3.29 4.52 19.83
CA TRP A 19 3.98 5.75 20.20
C TRP A 19 3.61 6.92 19.28
N GLY A 20 2.71 6.69 18.31
CA GLY A 20 2.26 7.69 17.36
C GLY A 20 3.21 7.91 16.18
N VAL A 21 4.24 7.06 16.02
CA VAL A 21 5.13 7.12 14.84
C VAL A 21 4.40 6.57 13.64
N SER A 22 4.45 7.31 12.53
CA SER A 22 3.83 6.91 11.27
C SER A 22 4.75 5.99 10.49
N TRP A 23 4.19 4.86 10.06
CA TRP A 23 4.82 3.85 9.22
C TRP A 23 4.02 3.68 7.94
N GLN A 24 4.69 3.45 6.82
CA GLN A 24 4.04 3.00 5.60
C GLN A 24 4.55 1.61 5.24
N ILE A 25 3.65 0.63 5.19
CA ILE A 25 3.97 -0.74 4.80
C ILE A 25 3.61 -0.90 3.33
N THR A 26 4.62 -0.70 2.48
CA THR A 26 4.47 -0.64 1.02
C THR A 26 5.10 -1.87 0.37
N PRO A 27 4.33 -2.75 -0.29
CA PRO A 27 4.88 -3.88 -1.03
C PRO A 27 5.80 -3.43 -2.17
N ARG A 28 6.87 -4.19 -2.44
CA ARG A 28 7.81 -3.89 -3.55
C ARG A 28 7.11 -3.75 -4.90
N THR A 29 6.14 -4.61 -5.18
CA THR A 29 5.36 -4.56 -6.42
C THR A 29 4.67 -3.21 -6.68
N LEU A 30 4.17 -2.55 -5.62
CA LEU A 30 3.57 -1.23 -5.74
C LEU A 30 4.63 -0.18 -6.08
N ILE A 31 5.80 -0.24 -5.45
CA ILE A 31 6.91 0.67 -5.74
C ILE A 31 7.39 0.52 -7.18
N GLU A 32 7.56 -0.72 -7.63
CA GLU A 32 7.97 -1.05 -8.99
C GLU A 32 6.96 -0.55 -10.03
N ALA A 33 5.66 -0.74 -9.78
CA ALA A 33 4.60 -0.25 -10.66
C ALA A 33 4.64 1.27 -10.80
N LEU A 34 4.74 1.99 -9.68
CA LEU A 34 4.79 3.46 -9.67
C LEU A 34 6.07 3.98 -10.35
N ALA A 35 7.19 3.28 -10.19
CA ALA A 35 8.44 3.61 -10.86
C ALA A 35 8.40 3.34 -12.38
N ALA A 36 7.69 2.29 -12.82
CA ALA A 36 7.51 1.97 -14.24
C ALA A 36 6.67 3.04 -14.98
N GLY A 37 5.74 3.70 -14.27
CA GLY A 37 4.92 4.78 -14.83
C GLY A 37 3.81 4.29 -15.77
N GLY A 38 3.22 5.24 -16.50
CA GLY A 38 2.20 4.98 -17.51
C GLY A 38 0.94 4.28 -16.97
N ALA A 39 0.33 3.44 -17.81
CA ALA A 39 -0.94 2.79 -17.50
C ALA A 39 -0.83 1.74 -16.37
N GLU A 40 0.34 1.11 -16.21
CA GLU A 40 0.60 0.18 -15.10
C GLU A 40 0.58 0.91 -13.76
N ALA A 41 1.31 2.03 -13.66
CA ALA A 41 1.31 2.88 -12.47
C ALA A 41 -0.10 3.40 -12.15
N GLU A 42 -0.86 3.83 -13.17
CA GLU A 42 -2.22 4.34 -12.97
C GLU A 42 -3.16 3.27 -12.39
N ARG A 43 -3.11 2.04 -12.91
CA ARG A 43 -3.92 0.93 -12.39
C ARG A 43 -3.51 0.54 -10.97
N ALA A 44 -2.21 0.41 -10.72
CA ALA A 44 -1.69 0.09 -9.39
C ALA A 44 -2.06 1.18 -8.37
N PHE A 45 -1.96 2.46 -8.76
CA PHE A 45 -2.33 3.59 -7.91
C PHE A 45 -3.84 3.61 -7.62
N LYS A 46 -4.69 3.43 -8.64
CA LYS A 46 -6.16 3.35 -8.44
C LYS A 46 -6.55 2.20 -7.51
N ALA A 47 -5.92 1.04 -7.64
CA ALA A 47 -6.17 -0.09 -6.74
C ALA A 47 -5.75 0.24 -5.29
N MET A 48 -4.53 0.77 -5.10
CA MET A 48 -4.00 1.16 -3.79
C MET A 48 -4.91 2.16 -3.05
N MET A 49 -5.51 3.13 -3.76
CA MET A 49 -6.38 4.15 -3.16
C MET A 49 -7.63 3.59 -2.47
N THR A 50 -7.98 2.33 -2.71
CA THR A 50 -9.12 1.65 -2.08
C THR A 50 -8.74 0.84 -0.84
N MET A 51 -7.44 0.79 -0.51
CA MET A 51 -6.88 -0.12 0.48
C MET A 51 -6.34 0.63 1.70
N LYS A 52 -6.63 0.10 2.90
CA LYS A 52 -5.92 0.46 4.13
C LYS A 52 -4.61 -0.30 4.24
N LYS A 53 -4.70 -1.64 4.37
CA LYS A 53 -3.58 -2.55 4.22
C LYS A 53 -3.43 -2.93 2.75
N ILE A 54 -2.24 -2.75 2.19
CA ILE A 54 -2.01 -3.07 0.78
C ILE A 54 -1.94 -4.58 0.58
N ASP A 55 -2.77 -5.10 -0.31
CA ASP A 55 -2.70 -6.47 -0.81
C ASP A 55 -1.79 -6.52 -2.04
N ALA A 56 -0.63 -7.19 -1.88
CA ALA A 56 0.35 -7.31 -2.96
C ALA A 56 -0.20 -8.06 -4.19
N ALA A 57 -1.02 -9.09 -3.99
CA ALA A 57 -1.59 -9.88 -5.09
C ALA A 57 -2.63 -9.07 -5.87
N ALA A 58 -3.42 -8.24 -5.19
CA ALA A 58 -4.35 -7.33 -5.84
C ALA A 58 -3.63 -6.23 -6.63
N ILE A 59 -2.53 -5.69 -6.09
CA ILE A 59 -1.67 -4.76 -6.85
C ILE A 59 -1.07 -5.45 -8.08
N ASP A 60 -0.53 -6.66 -7.94
CA ASP A 60 0.01 -7.44 -9.05
C ASP A 60 -1.04 -7.71 -10.14
N ALA A 61 -2.29 -8.00 -9.75
CA ALA A 61 -3.40 -8.15 -10.69
C ALA A 61 -3.69 -6.84 -11.43
N ALA A 62 -3.80 -5.72 -10.70
CA ALA A 62 -4.04 -4.41 -11.29
C ALA A 62 -2.92 -3.97 -12.25
N ARG A 63 -1.65 -4.26 -11.92
CA ARG A 63 -0.49 -3.99 -12.80
C ARG A 63 -0.65 -4.68 -14.16
N ARG A 64 -1.10 -5.94 -14.17
CA ARG A 64 -1.23 -6.75 -15.40
C ARG A 64 -2.38 -6.31 -16.31
N GLY A 65 -3.39 -5.62 -15.78
CA GLY A 65 -4.57 -5.18 -16.53
C GLY A 65 -5.67 -6.22 -16.51
#